data_AF-A0A3D3GYR9-F1
#
_entry.id   AF-A0A3D3GYR9-F1
#
_cell.length_a   1.000
_cell.length_b   1.000
_cell.length_c   1.000
_cell.angle_alpha   90.00
_cell.angle_beta   90.00
_cell.angle_gamma   90.00
#
_symmetry.space_group_name_H-M   'P 1'
#
loop_
_entity.id
_entity.type
_entity.pdbx_description
1 polymer ?
#
loop_
_entity_poly.entity_id
_entity_poly.type
_entity_poly.pdbx_seq_one_letter_code
_entity_poly.pdbx_strand_id
1 'polypeptide(L)' 'MISLIKSINLTIKEKRDLEALHDTSRDGRVRDRIKAVLLRSEGWSTIMITQALRLHETTICRHIDDYVSKNKL' A
#
# COMPACT_ATOMS: atom_id res chain seq x y z
N MET A 1 5.36 -13.47 -14.30
CA MET A 1 5.18 -12.11 -14.82
C MET A 1 5.97 -11.20 -13.90
N ILE A 2 7.06 -10.62 -14.38
CA ILE A 2 7.98 -9.82 -13.55
C ILE A 2 7.21 -8.59 -13.08
N SER A 3 6.80 -8.56 -11.81
CA SER A 3 6.17 -7.37 -11.22
C SER A 3 7.25 -6.29 -11.15
N LEU A 4 7.11 -5.27 -11.99
CA LEU A 4 7.95 -4.08 -11.95
C LEU A 4 7.93 -3.52 -10.52
N ILE A 5 9.10 -3.37 -9.92
CA ILE A 5 9.28 -2.79 -8.60
C ILE A 5 8.86 -1.31 -8.68
N LYS A 6 7.57 -1.01 -8.46
CA LYS A 6 7.08 0.37 -8.41
C LYS A 6 7.44 1.00 -7.07
N SER A 7 8.24 2.05 -7.07
CA SER A 7 8.53 2.84 -5.86
C SER A 7 7.40 3.84 -5.61
N ILE A 8 7.09 4.08 -4.34
CA ILE A 8 6.18 5.14 -3.92
C ILE A 8 7.00 6.09 -3.05
N ASN A 9 7.04 7.36 -3.42
CA ASN A 9 7.63 8.39 -2.57
C ASN A 9 6.50 9.22 -1.98
N LEU A 10 6.29 9.10 -0.66
CA LEU A 10 5.31 9.88 0.07
C LEU A 10 6.00 10.97 0.87
N THR A 11 5.45 12.18 0.81
CA THR A 11 5.78 13.26 1.73
C THR A 11 5.31 12.93 3.14
N ILE A 12 5.88 13.62 4.15
CA ILE A 12 5.47 13.47 5.55
C ILE A 12 3.97 13.74 5.73
N LYS A 13 3.43 14.72 4.98
CA LYS A 13 2.01 15.05 5.02
C LYS A 13 1.14 13.90 4.47
N GLU A 14 1.48 13.36 3.31
CA GLU A 14 0.73 12.25 2.70
C GLU A 14 0.74 11.01 3.60
N LYS A 15 1.87 10.70 4.26
CA LYS A 15 1.93 9.61 5.23
C LYS A 15 0.93 9.83 6.38
N ARG A 16 0.93 11.03 6.98
CA ARG A 16 -0.01 11.36 8.07
C ARG A 16 -1.47 11.31 7.62
N ASP A 17 -1.77 11.80 6.42
CA ASP A 17 -3.13 11.79 5.88
C ASP A 17 -3.62 10.34 5.66
N LEU A 18 -2.73 9.46 5.18
CA LEU A 18 -3.00 8.02 5.04
C LEU A 18 -3.18 7.32 6.39
N GLU A 19 -2.35 7.62 7.39
CA GLU A 19 -2.48 7.10 8.75
C GLU A 19 -3.82 7.51 9.37
N ALA A 20 -4.20 8.78 9.25
CA ALA A 20 -5.49 9.28 9.72
C ALA A 20 -6.68 8.61 9.02
N LEU A 21 -6.57 8.37 7.71
CA LEU A 21 -7.59 7.64 6.96
C LEU A 21 -7.66 6.17 7.36
N HIS A 22 -6.52 5.53 7.63
CA HIS A 22 -6.48 4.16 8.14
C HIS A 22 -7.24 4.02 9.46
N ASP A 23 -7.06 4.97 10.37
CA ASP A 23 -7.66 4.93 11.70
C ASP A 23 -9.18 5.15 11.67
N THR A 24 -9.67 5.94 10.71
CA THR A 24 -11.11 6.19 10.54
C THR A 24 -11.81 5.15 9.67
N SER A 25 -11.06 4.40 8.85
CA SER A 25 -11.63 3.42 7.91
C SER A 25 -12.09 2.14 8.60
N ARG A 26 -13.35 1.77 8.36
CA ARG A 26 -13.95 0.52 8.83
C ARG A 26 -13.80 -0.64 7.84
N ASP A 27 -13.55 -0.33 6.56
CA ASP A 27 -13.33 -1.36 5.54
C ASP A 27 -11.90 -1.91 5.66
N GLY A 28 -11.81 -3.19 6.04
CA GLY A 28 -10.52 -3.90 6.13
C GLY A 28 -9.72 -3.84 4.83
N ARG A 29 -10.38 -3.87 3.67
CA ARG A 29 -9.71 -3.82 2.36
C ARG A 29 -9.07 -2.47 2.09
N VAL A 30 -9.70 -1.38 2.55
CA VAL A 30 -9.13 -0.03 2.45
C VAL A 30 -7.93 0.10 3.38
N ARG A 31 -8.04 -0.41 4.61
CA ARG A 31 -6.90 -0.43 5.56
C ARG A 31 -5.70 -1.21 5.02
N ASP A 32 -5.93 -2.36 4.40
CA ASP A 32 -4.85 -3.18 3.82
C ASP A 32 -4.19 -2.49 2.61
N ARG A 33 -4.96 -1.79 1.77
CA ARG A 33 -4.40 -0.94 0.70
C ARG A 33 -3.53 0.17 1.26
N ILE A 34 -4.00 0.88 2.28
CA ILE A 34 -3.24 1.96 2.93
C ILE A 34 -1.93 1.41 3.50
N LYS A 35 -1.97 0.29 4.24
CA LYS A 35 -0.77 -0.36 4.77
C LYS A 35 0.21 -0.76 3.67
N ALA A 36 -0.28 -1.34 2.56
CA ALA A 36 0.57 -1.71 1.43
C ALA A 36 1.28 -0.50 0.83
N VAL A 37 0.59 0.63 0.70
CA VAL A 37 1.16 1.89 0.20
C VAL A 37 2.21 2.46 1.16
N LEU A 38 1.90 2.54 2.47
CA LEU A 38 2.83 3.04 3.48
C LEU A 38 4.10 2.20 3.56
N LEU A 39 3.97 0.87 3.72
CA LEU A 39 5.11 -0.04 3.78
C LEU A 39 5.96 0.02 2.50
N ARG A 40 5.31 0.16 1.33
CA ARG A 40 6.03 0.32 0.08
C ARG A 40 6.84 1.61 0.04
N SER A 41 6.30 2.70 0.57
CA SER A 41 7.01 3.98 0.70
C SER A 41 8.17 3.95 1.70
N GLU A 42 8.18 2.96 2.59
CA GLU A 42 9.25 2.69 3.56
C GLU A 42 10.32 1.75 2.99
N GLY A 43 10.20 1.35 1.72
CA GLY A 43 11.17 0.47 1.06
C GLY A 43 10.92 -1.02 1.27
N TRP A 44 9.78 -1.42 1.82
CA TRP A 44 9.47 -2.85 1.96
C TRP A 44 9.26 -3.49 0.59
N SER A 45 9.85 -4.69 0.41
CA SER A 45 9.62 -5.48 -0.78
C SER A 45 8.18 -6.00 -0.81
N THR A 46 7.65 -6.27 -2.01
CA THR A 46 6.31 -6.83 -2.16
C THR A 46 6.16 -8.12 -1.34
N ILE A 47 7.20 -8.95 -1.28
CA ILE A 47 7.23 -10.20 -0.51
C ILE A 47 7.16 -9.94 1.00
N MET A 48 7.82 -8.90 1.51
CA MET A 48 7.71 -8.53 2.93
C MET A 48 6.29 -8.06 3.26
N ILE A 49 5.69 -7.27 2.37
CA ILE A 49 4.32 -6.75 2.54
C ILE A 49 3.30 -7.90 2.50
N THR A 50 3.43 -8.84 1.55
CA THR A 50 2.53 -10.01 1.47
C THR A 50 2.60 -10.85 2.73
N GLN A 51 3.81 -11.06 3.26
CA GLN A 51 4.01 -11.80 4.50
C GLN A 51 3.42 -11.08 5.71
N ALA A 52 3.60 -9.76 5.81
CA ALA A 52 3.10 -8.94 6.91
C ALA A 52 1.56 -8.84 6.92
N LEU A 53 0.94 -8.67 5.75
CA LEU A 53 -0.51 -8.53 5.62
C LEU A 53 -1.23 -9.86 5.44
N ARG A 54 -0.51 -10.97 5.21
CA ARG A 54 -1.06 -12.30 4.89
C ARG A 54 -1.98 -12.27 3.66
N LEU A 55 -1.60 -11.50 2.66
CA LEU A 55 -2.31 -11.37 1.38
C LEU A 55 -1.47 -11.89 0.23
N HIS A 56 -2.13 -12.42 -0.81
CA HIS A 56 -1.44 -12.90 -2.00
C HIS A 56 -0.72 -11.75 -2.73
N GLU A 57 0.42 -12.06 -3.34
CA GLU A 57 1.28 -11.07 -4.03
C GLU A 57 0.53 -10.24 -5.07
N THR A 58 -0.33 -10.88 -5.88
CA THR A 58 -1.13 -10.19 -6.89
C THR A 58 -2.07 -9.14 -6.27
N THR A 59 -2.53 -9.35 -5.04
CA THR A 59 -3.39 -8.39 -4.33
C THR A 59 -2.59 -7.17 -3.91
N ILE A 60 -1.39 -7.37 -3.36
CA ILE A 60 -0.49 -6.27 -2.97
C ILE A 60 -0.04 -5.47 -4.19
N CYS A 61 0.35 -6.14 -5.28
CA CYS A 61 0.69 -5.48 -6.54
C CYS A 61 -0.46 -4.60 -7.04
N ARG A 62 -1.69 -5.14 -7.04
CA ARG A 62 -2.87 -4.37 -7.46
C ARG A 62 -3.13 -3.16 -6.55
N HIS A 63 -2.93 -3.29 -5.24
CA HIS A 63 -3.11 -2.16 -4.31
C HIS A 63 -2.11 -1.03 -4.57
N ILE A 64 -0.84 -1.39 -4.77
CA ILE A 64 0.22 -0.44 -5.13
C ILE A 64 -0.10 0.21 -6.50
N ASP A 65 -0.52 -0.58 -7.49
CA ASP A 65 -0.87 -0.10 -8.83
C ASP A 65 -2.07 0.84 -8.84
N ASP A 66 -3.14 0.49 -8.11
CA ASP A 66 -4.36 1.29 -7.98
C ASP A 66 -4.04 2.65 -7.31
N TYR A 67 -3.16 2.67 -6.32
CA TYR A 67 -2.71 3.91 -5.69
C TYR A 67 -1.85 4.75 -6.64
N VAL A 68 -0.78 4.20 -7.21
CA VAL A 68 0.13 4.94 -8.11
C VAL A 68 -0.59 5.48 -9.35
N SER A 69 -1.51 4.71 -9.93
CA SER A 69 -2.13 5.05 -11.20
C SER A 69 -3.38 5.92 -11.06
N LYS A 70 -4.08 5.83 -9.91
CA LYS A 70 -5.41 6.44 -9.74
C LYS A 70 -5.61 7.16 -8.40
N ASN A 71 -4.59 7.21 -7.54
CA ASN A 71 -4.71 7.65 -6.13
C ASN A 71 -5.88 6.99 -5.41
N LYS A 72 -6.16 5.71 -5.74
CA LYS A 72 -7.33 5.00 -5.23
C LYS A 72 -6.98 4.19 -3.99
N LEU A 73 -7.77 4.38 -2.94
CA LEU A 73 -7.73 3.62 -1.69
C LEU A 73 -8.96 2.71 -1.55
#